data_AF-A0A1Q3CTJ9-F1
#
_entry.id   AF-A0A1Q3CTJ9-F1
#
_cell.length_a   1.000
_cell.length_b   1.000
_cell.length_c   1.000
_cell.angle_alpha   90.00
_cell.angle_beta   90.00
_cell.angle_gamma   90.00
#
_symmetry.space_group_name_H-M   'P 1'
#
loop_
_entity.id
_entity.type
_entity.pdbx_description
1 polymer ?
#
loop_
_entity_poly.entity_id
_entity_poly.type
_entity_poly.pdbx_seq_one_letter_code
_entity_poly.pdbx_strand_id
1 'polypeptide(L)'
;VRMNGTEKLKEVITNGRWSWPQTSWQLIEIQQRVQDIPVSSQSDCIWWHKKGGAFSTKQAWHLIRRASDVVPWCKMVWFSKRIPKHSYDHLFFDCPYSRDIWRDALRRCNIFKNILPWVEQVQWLEAFARRNNFPTVLMRLALGATVYHIWLERKRRCFRNLFLPGDELCERIREDVGRKIKSTGYAYGYDNDQHHSLCINWGVL
;
A
#
# COMPACT_ATOMS: atom_id res chain seq x y z
N VAL A 1 -0.02 -17.36 -26.75
CA VAL A 1 1.03 -17.43 -27.79
C VAL A 1 2.37 -17.41 -27.08
N ARG A 2 3.03 -18.57 -26.93
CA ARG A 2 4.35 -18.64 -26.30
C ARG A 2 5.38 -18.58 -27.42
N MET A 3 6.10 -17.47 -27.51
CA MET A 3 7.46 -17.48 -28.05
C MET A 3 8.29 -18.36 -27.12
N ASN A 4 9.18 -19.18 -27.67
CA ASN A 4 9.90 -20.21 -26.92
C ASN A 4 11.03 -19.60 -26.07
N GLY A 5 10.71 -18.73 -25.10
CA GLY A 5 11.55 -18.33 -23.96
C GLY A 5 12.90 -17.63 -24.23
N THR A 6 13.45 -17.71 -25.44
CA THR A 6 14.76 -17.20 -25.84
C THR A 6 14.68 -16.16 -26.93
N GLU A 7 13.52 -16.01 -27.57
CA GLU A 7 13.29 -15.13 -28.72
C GLU A 7 13.06 -13.69 -28.24
N LYS A 8 14.10 -12.85 -28.32
CA LYS A 8 13.99 -11.42 -28.01
C LYS A 8 13.26 -10.72 -29.15
N LEU A 9 12.50 -9.67 -28.85
CA LEU A 9 11.79 -8.84 -29.86
C LEU A 9 12.71 -8.33 -30.99
N LYS A 10 14.01 -8.15 -30.71
CA LYS A 10 15.05 -7.82 -31.68
C LYS A 10 15.23 -8.87 -32.80
N GLU A 11 14.91 -10.14 -32.55
CA GLU A 11 15.11 -11.26 -33.48
C GLU A 11 14.00 -11.33 -34.53
N VAL A 12 12.88 -10.67 -34.25
CA VAL A 12 11.73 -10.53 -35.14
C VAL A 12 11.87 -9.32 -36.08
N ILE A 13 12.95 -8.55 -35.93
CA ILE A 13 13.29 -7.43 -36.80
C ILE A 13 14.53 -7.82 -37.61
N THR A 14 14.36 -8.03 -38.90
CA THR A 14 15.46 -8.35 -39.82
C THR A 14 15.54 -7.29 -40.91
N ASN A 15 16.74 -6.74 -41.16
CA ASN A 15 16.99 -5.72 -42.19
C ASN A 15 16.02 -4.51 -42.13
N GLY A 16 15.64 -4.09 -40.93
CA GLY A 16 14.70 -2.97 -40.74
C GLY A 16 13.25 -3.29 -41.13
N ARG A 17 12.85 -4.56 -41.15
CA ARG A 17 11.48 -5.01 -41.39
C ARG A 17 11.03 -6.03 -40.35
N TRP A 18 9.72 -6.08 -40.12
CA TRP A 18 9.09 -7.11 -39.30
C TRP A 18 9.14 -8.46 -40.01
N SER A 19 9.68 -9.46 -39.33
CA SER A 19 9.88 -10.82 -39.82
C SER A 19 9.49 -11.82 -38.73
N TRP A 20 8.19 -11.96 -38.51
CA TRP A 20 7.61 -12.89 -37.54
C TRP A 20 7.69 -14.34 -38.05
N PRO A 21 7.93 -15.33 -37.16
CA PRO A 21 7.88 -16.74 -37.54
C PRO A 21 6.50 -17.15 -38.07
N GLN A 22 6.45 -17.85 -39.20
CA GLN A 22 5.19 -18.33 -39.79
C GLN A 22 4.77 -19.70 -39.22
N THR A 23 5.14 -19.98 -37.97
CA THR A 23 4.96 -21.29 -37.31
C THR A 23 3.60 -21.45 -36.64
N SER A 24 2.84 -20.37 -36.47
CA SER A 24 1.49 -20.41 -35.90
C SER A 24 0.61 -19.35 -36.53
N TRP A 25 -0.69 -19.63 -36.68
CA TRP A 25 -1.65 -18.73 -37.31
C TRP A 25 -1.70 -17.35 -36.66
N GLN A 26 -1.56 -17.25 -35.33
CA GLN A 26 -1.52 -15.95 -34.65
C GLN A 26 -0.30 -15.11 -35.09
N LEU A 27 0.84 -15.74 -35.36
CA LEU A 27 2.05 -15.03 -35.79
C LEU A 27 1.97 -14.61 -37.26
N ILE A 28 1.31 -15.42 -38.09
CA ILE A 28 0.98 -15.08 -39.49
C ILE A 28 0.06 -13.86 -39.51
N GLU A 29 -0.98 -13.84 -38.67
CA GLU A 29 -1.90 -12.71 -38.53
C GLU A 29 -1.18 -11.44 -38.05
N ILE A 30 -0.28 -11.57 -37.07
CA ILE A 30 0.56 -10.45 -36.62
C ILE A 30 1.44 -9.96 -37.77
N GLN A 31 2.14 -10.84 -38.49
CA GLN A 31 2.99 -10.48 -39.63
C GLN A 31 2.20 -9.66 -40.65
N GLN A 32 1.01 -10.12 -41.05
CA GLN A 32 0.17 -9.42 -42.02
C GLN A 32 -0.24 -8.02 -41.55
N ARG A 33 -0.51 -7.85 -40.25
CA ARG A 33 -0.90 -6.55 -39.68
C ARG A 33 0.25 -5.57 -39.52
N VAL A 34 1.47 -6.06 -39.34
CA VAL A 34 2.63 -5.18 -39.06
C VAL A 34 3.49 -4.88 -40.29
N GLN A 35 3.21 -5.47 -41.47
CA GLN A 35 4.02 -5.26 -42.68
C GLN A 35 4.16 -3.78 -43.07
N ASP A 36 3.09 -3.01 -42.85
CA ASP A 36 3.05 -1.59 -43.19
C ASP A 36 3.58 -0.67 -42.06
N ILE A 37 4.03 -1.25 -40.94
CA ILE A 37 4.60 -0.49 -39.82
C ILE A 37 6.11 -0.32 -40.04
N PRO A 38 6.59 0.89 -40.35
CA PRO A 38 8.02 1.12 -40.61
C PRO A 38 8.84 0.90 -39.34
N VAL A 39 9.91 0.09 -39.43
CA VAL A 39 10.87 -0.08 -38.34
C VAL A 39 11.99 0.93 -38.51
N SER A 40 12.10 1.86 -37.57
CA SER A 40 13.18 2.86 -37.55
C SER A 40 14.37 2.35 -36.74
N SER A 41 15.59 2.63 -37.20
CA SER A 41 16.84 2.36 -36.46
C SER A 41 17.22 3.49 -35.51
N GLN A 42 16.42 4.56 -35.44
CA GLN A 42 16.62 5.65 -34.49
C GLN A 42 16.35 5.15 -33.07
N SER A 43 17.10 5.66 -32.07
CA SER A 43 16.84 5.35 -30.67
C SER A 43 15.39 5.72 -30.30
N ASP A 44 14.63 4.74 -29.82
CA ASP A 44 13.28 4.95 -29.31
C ASP A 44 13.35 5.78 -28.02
N CYS A 45 13.26 7.09 -28.17
CA CYS A 45 13.06 7.98 -27.04
C CYS A 45 11.56 8.21 -26.88
N ILE A 46 10.97 7.63 -25.84
CA ILE A 46 9.59 7.90 -25.46
C ILE A 46 9.55 9.29 -24.81
N TRP A 47 9.29 10.30 -25.63
CA TRP A 47 9.10 11.66 -25.16
C TRP A 47 7.69 11.80 -24.60
N TRP A 48 7.57 12.13 -23.32
CA TRP A 48 6.29 12.52 -22.74
C TRP A 48 6.12 14.04 -22.89
N HIS A 49 4.99 14.48 -23.45
CA HIS A 49 4.61 15.89 -23.69
C HIS A 49 5.42 16.70 -24.71
N LYS A 50 6.76 16.67 -24.71
CA LYS A 50 7.58 17.43 -25.68
C LYS A 50 8.82 16.65 -26.12
N LYS A 51 9.09 16.66 -27.43
CA LYS A 51 10.30 16.06 -28.03
C LYS A 51 11.57 16.69 -27.42
N GLY A 52 12.47 15.86 -26.90
CA GLY A 52 13.69 16.30 -26.22
C GLY A 52 13.59 16.46 -24.69
N GLY A 53 12.40 16.34 -24.10
CA GLY A 53 12.20 16.49 -22.64
C GLY A 53 12.51 15.20 -21.86
N ALA A 54 13.17 15.33 -20.71
CA ALA A 54 13.39 14.20 -19.80
C ALA A 54 12.07 13.68 -19.21
N PHE A 55 11.94 12.36 -19.08
CA PHE A 55 10.78 11.74 -18.46
C PHE A 55 10.76 11.98 -16.94
N SER A 56 9.59 12.36 -16.41
CA SER A 56 9.32 12.41 -14.96
C SER A 56 7.96 11.81 -14.66
N THR A 57 7.92 10.92 -13.66
CA THR A 57 6.66 10.32 -13.16
C THR A 57 5.64 11.39 -12.74
N LYS A 58 6.09 12.53 -12.20
CA LYS A 58 5.22 13.64 -11.80
C LYS A 58 4.57 14.32 -13.01
N GLN A 59 5.35 14.58 -14.05
CA GLN A 59 4.85 15.19 -15.28
C GLN A 59 3.93 14.22 -16.02
N ALA A 60 4.33 12.95 -16.17
CA ALA A 60 3.48 11.91 -16.74
C ALA A 60 2.13 11.82 -16.01
N TRP A 61 2.13 11.86 -14.67
CA TRP A 61 0.90 11.85 -13.88
C TRP A 61 0.01 13.08 -14.14
N HIS A 62 0.61 14.28 -14.23
CA HIS A 62 -0.15 15.51 -14.53
C HIS A 62 -0.73 15.54 -15.95
N LEU A 63 -0.14 14.81 -16.90
CA LEU A 63 -0.56 14.75 -18.29
C LEU A 63 -1.64 13.70 -18.53
N ILE A 64 -1.51 12.54 -17.89
CA ILE A 64 -2.49 11.45 -18.01
C ILE A 64 -3.78 11.81 -17.29
N ARG A 65 -3.68 12.52 -16.16
CA ARG A 65 -4.89 12.98 -15.47
C ARG A 65 -5.57 14.04 -16.35
N ARG A 66 -6.83 13.83 -16.70
CA ARG A 66 -7.70 14.97 -16.99
C ARG A 66 -7.75 15.78 -15.71
N ALA A 67 -7.15 16.98 -15.72
CA ALA A 67 -7.18 17.88 -14.59
C ALA A 67 -8.63 18.31 -14.40
N SER A 68 -9.38 17.55 -13.62
CA SER A 68 -10.66 17.98 -13.11
C SER A 68 -10.43 19.17 -12.20
N ASP A 69 -11.38 20.09 -12.19
CA ASP A 69 -11.38 21.20 -11.26
C ASP A 69 -11.10 20.69 -9.85
N VAL A 70 -10.28 21.42 -9.11
CA VAL A 70 -9.98 21.06 -7.72
C VAL A 70 -11.28 21.12 -6.95
N VAL A 71 -11.87 19.95 -6.73
CA VAL A 71 -13.15 19.81 -6.06
C VAL A 71 -13.05 20.41 -4.65
N PRO A 72 -14.04 21.22 -4.22
CA PRO A 72 -13.95 21.98 -2.96
C PRO A 72 -13.66 21.11 -1.72
N TRP A 73 -14.08 19.84 -1.75
CA TRP A 73 -13.88 18.89 -0.66
C TRP A 73 -12.49 18.24 -0.62
N CYS A 74 -11.62 18.42 -1.62
CA CYS A 74 -10.26 17.86 -1.62
C CYS A 74 -9.46 18.39 -0.43
N LYS A 75 -9.55 19.71 -0.19
CA LYS A 75 -9.13 20.33 1.07
C LYS A 75 -10.12 20.07 2.23
N MET A 76 -10.81 18.95 2.31
CA MET A 76 -11.75 18.63 3.40
C MET A 76 -11.67 17.13 3.73
N VAL A 77 -11.30 16.32 2.73
CA VAL A 77 -10.80 14.94 2.85
C VAL A 77 -9.31 14.91 3.18
N TRP A 78 -8.54 15.81 2.57
CA TRP A 78 -7.11 15.98 2.76
C TRP A 78 -6.78 17.33 3.41
N PHE A 79 -7.80 17.97 4.01
CA PHE A 79 -7.60 19.07 4.96
C PHE A 79 -8.49 18.95 6.19
N SER A 80 -7.99 19.61 7.22
CA SER A 80 -8.16 19.38 8.65
C SER A 80 -9.60 19.39 9.20
N LYS A 81 -10.64 19.72 8.40
CA LYS A 81 -12.03 19.83 8.90
C LYS A 81 -13.11 19.26 7.96
N ARG A 82 -13.35 17.94 8.11
CA ARG A 82 -14.62 17.16 8.01
C ARG A 82 -15.29 16.84 6.64
N ILE A 83 -15.24 15.56 6.22
CA ILE A 83 -16.39 14.84 5.62
C ILE A 83 -16.89 13.83 6.67
N PRO A 84 -18.17 13.80 7.08
CA PRO A 84 -18.62 12.89 8.15
C PRO A 84 -18.47 11.39 7.81
N LYS A 85 -18.78 10.98 6.57
CA LYS A 85 -18.68 9.58 6.09
C LYS A 85 -17.24 9.11 5.81
N HIS A 86 -16.30 10.05 5.77
CA HIS A 86 -14.86 9.84 5.63
C HIS A 86 -14.09 10.52 6.76
N SER A 87 -14.79 10.78 7.87
CA SER A 87 -14.17 11.34 9.06
C SER A 87 -13.21 10.27 9.59
N TYR A 88 -12.15 10.70 10.26
CA TYR A 88 -11.26 9.77 10.94
C TYR A 88 -12.05 8.84 11.86
N ASP A 89 -13.07 9.40 12.51
CA ASP A 89 -13.99 8.65 13.36
C ASP A 89 -14.73 7.57 12.56
N HIS A 90 -15.32 7.86 11.40
CA HIS A 90 -15.93 6.77 10.61
C HIS A 90 -14.91 5.78 10.03
N LEU A 91 -13.79 6.27 9.49
CA LEU A 91 -12.78 5.43 8.84
C LEU A 91 -12.17 4.41 9.80
N PHE A 92 -11.85 4.83 11.03
CA PHE A 92 -11.18 4.00 12.03
C PHE A 92 -12.14 3.43 13.07
N PHE A 93 -13.23 4.12 13.39
CA PHE A 93 -14.04 3.84 14.58
C PHE A 93 -15.55 3.68 14.37
N ASP A 94 -16.20 4.23 13.33
CA ASP A 94 -17.65 4.00 13.10
C ASP A 94 -17.96 2.89 12.11
N CYS A 95 -16.98 2.50 11.29
CA CYS A 95 -17.04 1.27 10.51
C CYS A 95 -16.88 0.06 11.45
N PRO A 96 -17.85 -0.86 11.58
CA PRO A 96 -17.73 -2.04 12.46
C PRO A 96 -16.45 -2.84 12.19
N TYR A 97 -16.11 -3.01 10.91
CA TYR A 97 -14.88 -3.69 10.49
C TYR A 97 -13.62 -3.04 11.08
N SER A 98 -13.40 -1.74 10.82
CA SER A 98 -12.22 -1.02 11.32
C SER A 98 -12.22 -0.91 12.85
N ARG A 99 -13.40 -0.74 13.45
CA ARG A 99 -13.61 -0.67 14.91
C ARG A 99 -13.14 -1.94 15.59
N ASP A 100 -13.51 -3.10 15.06
CA ASP A 100 -13.18 -4.39 15.67
C ASP A 100 -11.68 -4.71 15.52
N ILE A 101 -11.07 -4.34 14.39
CA ILE A 101 -9.61 -4.40 14.22
C ILE A 101 -8.89 -3.50 15.24
N TRP A 102 -9.39 -2.28 15.45
CA TRP A 102 -8.80 -1.37 16.44
C TRP A 102 -8.94 -1.90 17.87
N ARG A 103 -10.10 -2.49 18.20
CA ARG A 103 -10.33 -3.12 19.50
C ARG A 103 -9.38 -4.29 19.73
N ASP A 104 -9.16 -5.12 18.71
CA ASP A 104 -8.21 -6.22 18.79
C ASP A 104 -6.80 -5.69 19.10
N ALA A 105 -6.33 -4.67 18.36
CA ALA A 105 -5.03 -4.05 18.61
C ALA A 105 -4.90 -3.49 20.04
N LEU A 106 -5.94 -2.83 20.57
CA LEU A 106 -5.94 -2.33 21.94
C LEU A 106 -5.95 -3.47 22.98
N ARG A 107 -6.74 -4.52 22.76
CA ARG A 107 -6.79 -5.70 23.64
C ARG A 107 -5.43 -6.39 23.71
N ARG A 108 -4.73 -6.54 22.58
CA ARG A 108 -3.38 -7.12 22.54
C ARG A 108 -2.36 -6.26 23.29
N CYS A 109 -2.60 -4.95 23.40
CA CYS A 109 -1.84 -4.04 24.26
C CYS A 109 -2.29 -4.07 25.74
N ASN A 110 -3.21 -4.96 26.14
CA ASN A 110 -3.85 -5.01 27.46
C ASN A 110 -4.59 -3.71 27.83
N ILE A 111 -5.18 -3.03 26.84
CA ILE A 111 -5.87 -1.75 27.03
C ILE A 111 -7.37 -1.95 26.86
N PHE A 112 -8.07 -1.85 27.97
CA PHE A 112 -9.52 -1.97 28.06
C PHE A 112 -10.11 -0.58 28.31
N LYS A 113 -10.27 0.20 27.23
CA LYS A 113 -10.94 1.49 27.27
C LYS A 113 -11.93 1.62 26.12
N ASN A 114 -12.89 2.52 26.28
CA ASN A 114 -13.76 2.91 25.18
C ASN A 114 -12.93 3.57 24.08
N ILE A 115 -13.28 3.28 22.82
CA ILE A 115 -12.65 3.92 21.67
C ILE A 115 -13.01 5.40 21.74
N LEU A 116 -11.98 6.23 21.92
CA LEU A 116 -12.13 7.68 21.96
C LEU A 116 -12.23 8.22 20.53
N PRO A 117 -12.82 9.40 20.33
CA PRO A 117 -12.67 10.17 19.10
C PRO A 117 -11.19 10.30 18.72
N TRP A 118 -10.91 10.37 17.42
CA TRP A 118 -9.52 10.32 16.91
C TRP A 118 -8.57 11.32 17.59
N VAL A 119 -9.02 12.56 17.81
CA VAL A 119 -8.20 13.61 18.43
C VAL A 119 -7.80 13.23 19.85
N GLU A 120 -8.74 12.76 20.67
CA GLU A 120 -8.48 12.33 22.05
C GLU A 120 -7.59 11.08 22.10
N GLN A 121 -7.76 10.17 21.13
CA GLN A 121 -6.92 8.99 21.01
C GLN A 121 -5.46 9.36 20.70
N VAL A 122 -5.23 10.33 19.80
CA VAL A 122 -3.88 10.84 19.48
C VAL A 122 -3.28 11.58 20.67
N GLN A 123 -4.04 12.44 21.35
CA GLN A 123 -3.56 13.14 22.54
C GLN A 123 -3.17 12.20 23.68
N TRP A 124 -4.00 11.17 23.93
CA TRP A 124 -3.68 10.13 24.89
C TRP A 124 -2.41 9.37 24.48
N LEU A 125 -2.24 9.09 23.20
CA LEU A 125 -1.04 8.45 22.69
C LEU A 125 0.20 9.29 22.89
N GLU A 126 0.15 10.58 22.57
CA GLU A 126 1.26 11.51 22.77
C GLU A 126 1.66 11.61 24.25
N ALA A 127 0.67 11.65 25.14
CA ALA A 127 0.89 11.68 26.59
C ALA A 127 1.58 10.39 27.10
N PHE A 128 1.13 9.23 26.61
CA PHE A 128 1.70 7.94 26.96
C PHE A 128 3.08 7.72 26.30
N ALA A 129 3.27 8.24 25.08
CA ALA A 129 4.46 8.06 24.24
C ALA A 129 5.72 8.80 24.73
N ARG A 130 5.63 9.56 25.82
CA ARG A 130 6.77 10.32 26.37
C ARG A 130 7.94 9.44 26.84
N ARG A 131 7.68 8.19 27.21
CA ARG A 131 8.71 7.28 27.73
C ARG A 131 9.23 6.38 26.60
N ASN A 132 10.54 6.18 26.53
CA ASN A 132 11.14 5.28 25.53
C ASN A 132 11.37 3.86 26.09
N ASN A 133 10.35 3.30 26.74
CA ASN A 133 10.38 1.94 27.27
C ASN A 133 9.63 0.96 26.36
N PHE A 134 9.82 -0.34 26.58
CA PHE A 134 9.28 -1.40 25.73
C PHE A 134 7.75 -1.29 25.49
N PRO A 135 6.88 -1.18 26.52
CA PRO A 135 5.44 -1.07 26.29
C PRO A 135 5.06 0.13 25.42
N THR A 136 5.77 1.24 25.58
CA THR A 136 5.51 2.47 24.83
C THR A 136 5.96 2.37 23.37
N VAL A 137 7.07 1.68 23.09
CA VAL A 137 7.51 1.41 21.71
C VAL A 137 6.56 0.42 21.04
N LEU A 138 6.23 -0.68 21.73
CA LEU A 138 5.28 -1.68 21.24
C LEU A 138 3.93 -1.06 20.91
N MET A 139 3.39 -0.21 21.79
CA MET A 139 2.11 0.41 21.54
C MET A 139 2.15 1.40 20.36
N ARG A 140 3.22 2.19 20.21
CA ARG A 140 3.42 3.07 19.04
C ARG A 140 3.46 2.27 17.74
N LEU A 141 4.20 1.15 17.72
CA LEU A 141 4.28 0.27 16.56
C LEU A 141 2.93 -0.40 16.25
N ALA A 142 2.25 -0.92 17.27
CA ALA A 142 0.95 -1.55 17.16
C ALA A 142 -0.08 -0.63 16.52
N LEU A 143 -0.18 0.60 17.03
CA LEU A 143 -1.19 1.55 16.57
C LEU A 143 -0.82 2.14 15.21
N GLY A 144 0.46 2.42 14.96
CA GLY A 144 0.93 2.83 13.63
C GLY A 144 0.66 1.75 12.57
N ALA A 145 0.94 0.49 12.88
CA ALA A 145 0.64 -0.64 11.99
C ALA A 145 -0.86 -0.77 11.76
N THR A 146 -1.68 -0.67 12.81
CA THR A 146 -3.14 -0.76 12.72
C THR A 146 -3.72 0.31 11.78
N VAL A 147 -3.32 1.58 11.96
CA VAL A 147 -3.72 2.68 11.06
C VAL A 147 -3.34 2.38 9.62
N TYR A 148 -2.09 1.95 9.40
CA TYR A 148 -1.56 1.66 8.07
C TYR A 148 -2.32 0.52 7.38
N HIS A 149 -2.55 -0.60 8.07
CA HIS A 149 -3.23 -1.77 7.52
C HIS A 149 -4.72 -1.50 7.25
N ILE A 150 -5.41 -0.75 8.11
CA ILE A 150 -6.79 -0.28 7.84
C ILE A 150 -6.83 0.59 6.59
N TRP A 151 -5.90 1.54 6.46
CA TRP A 151 -5.80 2.37 5.25
C TRP A 151 -5.52 1.55 3.99
N LEU A 152 -4.58 0.59 4.08
CA LEU A 152 -4.21 -0.28 2.98
C LEU A 152 -5.39 -1.16 2.54
N GLU A 153 -6.13 -1.72 3.51
CA GLU A 153 -7.32 -2.52 3.24
C GLU A 153 -8.43 -1.70 2.59
N ARG A 154 -8.68 -0.48 3.05
CA ARG A 154 -9.61 0.44 2.37
C ARG A 154 -9.18 0.70 0.92
N LYS A 155 -7.89 0.91 0.67
CA LYS A 155 -7.36 1.08 -0.69
C LYS A 155 -7.61 -0.17 -1.55
N ARG A 156 -7.43 -1.38 -1.00
CA ARG A 156 -7.71 -2.65 -1.71
C ARG A 156 -9.20 -2.75 -2.07
N ARG A 157 -10.10 -2.42 -1.15
CA ARG A 157 -11.55 -2.42 -1.40
C ARG A 157 -11.94 -1.42 -2.50
N CYS A 158 -11.49 -0.17 -2.40
CA CYS A 158 -11.86 0.88 -3.34
C CYS A 158 -11.33 0.67 -4.77
N PHE A 159 -10.09 0.20 -4.91
CA PHE A 159 -9.42 0.16 -6.22
C PHE A 159 -9.29 -1.23 -6.84
N ARG A 160 -9.40 -2.29 -6.03
CA ARG A 160 -9.24 -3.67 -6.50
C ARG A 160 -10.48 -4.53 -6.24
N ASN A 161 -11.50 -4.00 -5.56
CA ASN A 161 -12.69 -4.75 -5.16
C ASN A 161 -12.36 -6.06 -4.42
N LEU A 162 -11.28 -6.05 -3.63
CA LEU A 162 -10.83 -7.16 -2.80
C LEU A 162 -11.12 -6.85 -1.35
N PHE A 163 -11.67 -7.82 -0.62
CA PHE A 163 -12.10 -7.69 0.77
C PHE A 163 -11.41 -8.74 1.62
N LEU A 164 -10.63 -8.30 2.58
CA LEU A 164 -10.03 -9.18 3.57
C LEU A 164 -10.97 -9.36 4.78
N PRO A 165 -11.09 -10.57 5.34
CA PRO A 165 -11.71 -10.77 6.64
C PRO A 165 -10.96 -10.02 7.76
N GLY A 166 -11.69 -9.60 8.79
CA GLY A 166 -11.14 -8.80 9.89
C GLY A 166 -10.03 -9.53 10.63
N ASP A 167 -10.28 -10.80 10.96
CA ASP A 167 -9.32 -11.65 11.69
C ASP A 167 -8.01 -11.83 10.92
N GLU A 168 -8.08 -12.00 9.60
CA GLU A 168 -6.88 -12.10 8.77
C GLU A 168 -6.09 -10.78 8.73
N LEU A 169 -6.78 -9.63 8.74
CA LEU A 169 -6.09 -8.34 8.87
C LEU A 169 -5.44 -8.18 10.26
N CYS A 170 -6.13 -8.60 11.33
CA CYS A 170 -5.59 -8.60 12.68
C CYS A 170 -4.31 -9.44 12.78
N GLU A 171 -4.30 -10.64 12.20
CA GLU A 171 -3.10 -11.49 12.17
C GLU A 171 -1.96 -10.87 11.36
N ARG A 172 -2.24 -10.23 10.21
CA ARG A 172 -1.22 -9.48 9.45
C ARG A 172 -0.64 -8.31 10.26
N ILE A 173 -1.48 -7.60 11.01
CA ILE A 173 -1.04 -6.53 11.91
C ILE A 173 -0.14 -7.12 13.00
N ARG A 174 -0.55 -8.23 13.63
CA ARG A 174 0.22 -8.93 14.65
C ARG A 174 1.59 -9.33 14.16
N GLU A 175 1.67 -9.97 13.00
CA GLU A 175 2.94 -10.38 12.38
C GLU A 175 3.85 -9.20 12.05
N ASP A 176 3.30 -8.11 11.51
CA ASP A 176 4.07 -6.90 11.18
C ASP A 176 4.65 -6.25 12.43
N VAL A 177 3.86 -6.13 13.49
CA VAL A 177 4.29 -5.57 14.78
C VAL A 177 5.32 -6.48 15.43
N GLY A 178 5.07 -7.78 15.47
CA GLY A 178 6.01 -8.77 16.01
C GLY A 178 7.36 -8.73 15.29
N ARG A 179 7.36 -8.67 13.95
CA ARG A 179 8.58 -8.53 13.15
C ARG A 179 9.33 -7.23 13.46
N LYS A 180 8.62 -6.10 13.53
CA LYS A 180 9.21 -4.79 13.85
C LYS A 180 9.82 -4.78 15.25
N ILE A 181 9.14 -5.34 16.24
CA ILE A 181 9.67 -5.44 17.60
C ILE A 181 10.95 -6.28 17.64
N LYS A 182 10.96 -7.46 17.02
CA LYS A 182 12.17 -8.29 16.91
C LYS A 182 13.33 -7.53 16.26
N SER A 183 13.04 -6.65 15.29
CA SER A 183 14.07 -5.82 14.62
C SER A 183 14.58 -4.63 15.43
N THR A 184 13.83 -4.12 16.41
CA THR A 184 14.23 -2.94 17.20
C THR A 184 15.41 -3.19 18.15
N GLY A 185 15.85 -4.45 18.32
CA GLY A 185 16.99 -4.75 19.17
C GLY A 185 16.75 -4.45 20.66
N TYR A 186 15.49 -4.28 21.09
CA TYR A 186 15.12 -4.38 22.51
C TYR A 186 15.51 -5.78 22.96
N ALA A 187 16.75 -5.89 23.44
CA ALA A 187 17.40 -7.11 23.83
C ALA A 187 16.52 -7.80 24.86
N TYR A 188 15.95 -8.94 24.47
CA TYR A 188 15.59 -10.06 25.31
C TYR A 188 15.35 -9.69 26.79
N GLY A 189 14.31 -8.89 27.05
CA GLY A 189 13.75 -8.71 28.38
C GLY A 189 12.90 -9.92 28.73
N TYR A 190 13.49 -11.11 28.73
CA TYR A 190 12.87 -12.36 29.18
C TYR A 190 12.72 -12.39 30.71
N ASP A 191 13.34 -11.43 31.39
CA ASP A 191 13.49 -11.39 32.85
C ASP A 191 12.58 -10.38 33.56
N ASN A 192 11.61 -9.78 32.85
CA ASN A 192 10.63 -8.91 33.49
C ASN A 192 9.22 -9.42 33.20
N ASP A 193 8.69 -10.22 34.12
CA ASP A 193 7.31 -10.74 34.14
C ASP A 193 6.27 -9.66 33.78
N GLN A 194 6.61 -8.40 34.07
CA GLN A 194 5.80 -7.21 33.81
C GLN A 194 5.39 -7.02 32.33
N HIS A 195 6.09 -7.62 31.36
CA HIS A 195 5.81 -7.43 29.92
C HIS A 195 5.55 -8.71 29.14
N HIS A 196 5.58 -9.87 29.80
CA HIS A 196 5.43 -11.19 29.20
C HIS A 196 4.13 -11.34 28.39
N SER A 197 3.01 -10.86 28.95
CA SER A 197 1.69 -10.92 28.29
C SER A 197 1.64 -10.13 26.99
N LEU A 198 2.30 -8.96 26.91
CA LEU A 198 2.36 -8.17 25.68
C LEU A 198 3.15 -8.92 24.59
N CYS A 199 4.26 -9.56 24.96
CA CYS A 199 5.05 -10.32 24.01
C CYS A 199 4.28 -11.52 23.43
N ILE A 200 3.53 -12.25 24.27
CA ILE A 200 2.64 -13.34 23.83
C ILE A 200 1.56 -12.79 22.88
N ASN A 201 0.84 -11.74 23.30
CA ASN A 201 -0.27 -11.19 22.53
C ASN A 201 0.12 -10.75 21.12
N TRP A 202 1.39 -10.32 20.95
CA TRP A 202 1.95 -9.83 19.69
C TRP A 202 2.81 -10.87 18.95
N GLY A 203 2.86 -12.13 19.40
CA GLY A 203 3.65 -13.20 18.77
C GLY A 203 5.16 -12.91 18.71
N VAL A 204 5.65 -12.14 19.67
CA VAL A 204 7.07 -11.85 19.82
C VAL A 204 7.77 -13.06 20.44
N LEU A 205 7.11 -13.70 21.41
CA LEU A 205 7.48 -14.97 22.02
C LEU A 205 6.71 -16.13 21.40
#